data_AF-A0A3E2DEK6-F1
#
_entry.id   AF-A0A3E2DEK6-F1
#
_cell.length_a   1.000
_cell.length_b   1.000
_cell.length_c   1.000
_cell.angle_alpha   90.00
_cell.angle_beta   90.00
_cell.angle_gamma   90.00
#
_symmetry.space_group_name_H-M   'P 1'
#
loop_
_entity.id
_entity.type
_entity.pdbx_description
1 polymer ?
#
loop_
_entity_poly.entity_id
_entity_poly.type
_entity_poly.pdbx_seq_one_letter_code
_entity_poly.pdbx_strand_id
1 'polypeptide(L)'
;MQPSDLALFIGAVVVLLAAFAARIGTRLGLPALLLFLLVGMLLGPIGFGIDFNDLGAAHAIGFAALVLILADGGLSTNWKDIRPALGPAALLATAGVGVSFGVMALLGHYALGLHWSVAALLGAATAPTDSAAVFSVLRGVSLPNRLRSVLEAESGLNDAPTVLVVIALTGVATGESTIGVLPLLGSIALELIGGICVGLGVGWVAVRIGRRINLPSGNLYAIAAMAWAVTAYGVGVWIGVSGFAAVYVASVMIGNGDLPYQHTTRSFSEGIGWICQIGLFVMLGLLANPDRLTWVSVGSGVAAGLLLTFVARPLAVLACTTWFGFRRNERFFLSWAGLRGAVPIILATIPMASHMERADKFFDVILVLVVVFTCIQGPTLPGAAKLLGVVDPQMAKDVTIEVAPLDEIAADLLQADVPEGSRLSGVTVRELRLPRNCVVSLIIRGDRSFAPRAETKLEQGDELLIVVPQGQRRYVVERLTEIGRGGRLARWHGLRVQAE
;
A
#
# COMPACT_ATOMS: atom_id res chain seq x y z
N MET A 1 8.30 24.73 -25.15
CA MET A 1 7.31 24.21 -24.17
C MET A 1 7.36 25.11 -22.95
N GLN A 2 6.20 25.48 -22.38
CA GLN A 2 6.23 26.13 -21.07
C GLN A 2 6.82 25.17 -20.03
N PRO A 3 7.42 25.67 -18.94
CA PRO A 3 7.99 24.80 -17.89
C PRO A 3 6.97 23.80 -17.33
N SER A 4 5.69 24.21 -17.26
CA SER A 4 4.56 23.36 -16.88
C SER A 4 4.31 22.22 -17.86
N ASP A 5 4.38 22.49 -19.17
CA ASP A 5 4.14 21.48 -20.21
C ASP A 5 5.25 20.43 -20.22
N LEU A 6 6.49 20.87 -19.97
CA LEU A 6 7.64 19.99 -19.84
C LEU A 6 7.53 19.11 -18.59
N ALA A 7 7.10 19.68 -17.46
CA ALA A 7 6.87 18.91 -16.23
C ALA A 7 5.76 17.86 -16.41
N LEU A 8 4.67 18.19 -17.11
CA LEU A 8 3.61 17.23 -17.43
C LEU A 8 4.10 16.11 -18.35
N PHE A 9 4.87 16.46 -19.39
CA PHE A 9 5.46 15.46 -20.29
C PHE A 9 6.42 14.52 -19.55
N ILE A 10 7.34 15.07 -18.75
CA ILE A 10 8.28 14.29 -17.95
C ILE A 10 7.51 13.41 -16.96
N GLY A 11 6.51 13.96 -16.26
CA GLY A 11 5.69 13.21 -15.32
C GLY A 11 4.96 12.02 -15.99
N ALA A 12 4.38 12.23 -17.18
CA ALA A 12 3.75 11.16 -17.93
C ALA A 12 4.75 10.07 -18.36
N VAL A 13 5.93 10.47 -18.86
CA VAL A 13 7.01 9.54 -19.24
C VAL A 13 7.50 8.76 -18.03
N VAL A 14 7.70 9.43 -16.88
CA VAL A 14 8.10 8.81 -15.61
C VAL A 14 7.11 7.73 -15.20
N VAL A 15 5.81 8.03 -15.21
CA VAL A 15 4.77 7.07 -14.80
C VAL A 15 4.72 5.87 -15.76
N LEU A 16 4.86 6.10 -17.07
CA LEU A 16 4.92 5.02 -18.06
C LEU A 16 6.18 4.15 -17.88
N LEU A 17 7.34 4.76 -17.67
CA LEU A 17 8.59 4.06 -17.37
C LEU A 17 8.49 3.29 -16.05
N ALA A 18 7.85 3.86 -15.02
CA ALA A 18 7.61 3.21 -13.75
C ALA A 18 6.70 1.99 -13.89
N ALA A 19 5.63 2.07 -14.69
CA ALA A 19 4.77 0.93 -14.98
C ALA A 19 5.55 -0.20 -15.68
N PHE A 20 6.45 0.13 -16.61
CA PHE A 20 7.32 -0.85 -17.25
C PHE A 20 8.36 -1.43 -16.28
N ALA A 21 8.98 -0.58 -15.45
CA ALA A 21 9.95 -0.96 -14.44
C ALA A 21 9.35 -1.88 -13.38
N ALA A 22 8.09 -1.68 -12.97
CA ALA A 22 7.39 -2.57 -12.06
C ALA A 22 7.32 -4.01 -12.57
N ARG A 23 7.16 -4.20 -13.89
CA ARG A 23 7.19 -5.53 -14.54
C ARG A 23 8.58 -6.17 -14.54
N ILE A 24 9.64 -5.36 -14.57
CA ILE A 24 11.02 -5.84 -14.49
C ILE A 24 11.38 -6.18 -13.04
N GLY A 25 10.98 -5.34 -12.07
CA GLY A 25 11.25 -5.54 -10.65
C GLY A 25 10.74 -6.88 -10.13
N THR A 26 9.55 -7.31 -10.57
CA THR A 26 9.00 -8.62 -10.22
C THR A 26 9.83 -9.80 -10.73
N ARG A 27 10.59 -9.64 -11.82
CA ARG A 27 11.52 -10.68 -12.31
C ARG A 27 12.85 -10.69 -11.57
N LEU A 28 13.34 -9.52 -11.16
CA LEU A 28 14.63 -9.36 -10.48
C LEU A 28 14.54 -9.63 -8.97
N GLY A 29 13.34 -9.72 -8.40
CA GLY A 29 13.14 -9.85 -6.95
C GLY A 29 13.55 -8.60 -6.16
N LEU A 30 13.67 -7.46 -6.84
CA LEU A 30 13.97 -6.16 -6.24
C LEU A 30 12.67 -5.40 -5.98
N PRO A 31 12.57 -4.63 -4.87
CA PRO A 31 11.45 -3.71 -4.68
C PRO A 31 11.37 -2.73 -5.85
N ALA A 32 10.20 -2.63 -6.47
CA ALA A 32 9.97 -1.73 -7.62
C ALA A 32 10.37 -0.27 -7.30
N LEU A 33 10.27 0.11 -6.03
CA LEU A 33 10.64 1.41 -5.48
C LEU A 33 12.10 1.82 -5.79
N LEU A 34 13.05 0.87 -5.78
CA LEU A 34 14.44 1.16 -6.13
C LEU A 34 14.62 1.50 -7.62
N LEU A 35 13.79 0.91 -8.49
CA LEU A 35 13.82 1.23 -9.91
C LEU A 35 13.31 2.65 -10.15
N PHE A 36 12.32 3.11 -9.37
CA PHE A 36 11.81 4.48 -9.46
C PHE A 36 12.86 5.50 -9.00
N LEU A 37 13.61 5.20 -7.94
CA LEU A 37 14.76 6.00 -7.52
C LEU A 37 15.81 6.10 -8.64
N LEU A 38 16.14 4.97 -9.29
CA LEU A 38 17.08 4.94 -10.40
C LEU A 38 16.60 5.78 -11.58
N VAL A 39 15.31 5.69 -11.94
CA VAL A 39 14.71 6.55 -12.98
C VAL A 39 14.85 8.02 -12.60
N GLY A 40 14.61 8.39 -11.33
CA GLY A 40 14.86 9.75 -10.84
C GLY A 40 16.31 10.20 -11.01
N MET A 41 17.28 9.39 -10.59
CA MET A 41 18.71 9.71 -10.74
C MET A 41 19.13 9.88 -12.21
N LEU A 42 18.60 9.03 -13.11
CA LEU A 42 18.85 9.13 -14.56
C LEU A 42 18.21 10.38 -15.18
N LEU A 43 17.06 10.83 -14.69
CA LEU A 43 16.42 12.05 -15.17
C LEU A 43 17.12 13.31 -14.66
N GLY A 44 17.60 13.29 -13.42
CA GLY A 44 18.31 14.41 -12.81
C GLY A 44 19.81 14.31 -13.04
N PRO A 45 20.60 14.04 -11.99
CA PRO A 45 22.04 14.31 -11.99
C PRO A 45 22.89 13.38 -12.88
N ILE A 46 22.44 12.16 -13.18
CA ILE A 46 23.24 11.20 -13.98
C ILE A 46 23.04 11.39 -15.48
N GLY A 47 21.84 11.78 -15.92
CA GLY A 47 21.46 11.72 -17.33
C GLY A 47 20.96 13.05 -17.88
N PHE A 48 19.65 13.28 -17.85
CA PHE A 48 19.02 14.38 -18.59
C PHE A 48 19.23 15.77 -17.97
N GLY A 49 19.85 15.86 -16.78
CA GLY A 49 20.25 17.13 -16.18
C GLY A 49 19.07 17.98 -15.68
N ILE A 50 17.96 17.34 -15.30
CA ILE A 50 16.83 18.05 -14.67
C ILE A 50 17.26 18.46 -13.26
N ASP A 51 17.66 19.72 -13.10
CA ASP A 51 18.01 20.30 -11.81
C ASP A 51 16.76 20.54 -10.97
N PHE A 52 16.49 19.64 -10.02
CA PHE A 52 15.48 19.83 -9.00
C PHE A 52 16.15 20.23 -7.68
N ASN A 53 16.41 21.53 -7.53
CA ASN A 53 17.12 22.10 -6.37
C ASN A 53 16.19 22.82 -5.37
N ASP A 54 14.87 22.75 -5.55
CA ASP A 54 13.91 23.35 -4.61
C ASP A 54 13.56 22.36 -3.49
N LEU A 55 14.32 22.44 -2.40
CA LEU A 55 14.11 21.63 -1.20
C LEU A 55 12.75 21.89 -0.53
N GLY A 56 12.22 23.11 -0.64
CA GLY A 56 10.91 23.47 -0.09
C GLY A 56 9.78 22.79 -0.86
N ALA A 57 9.85 22.82 -2.19
CA ALA A 57 8.93 22.07 -3.04
C ALA A 57 9.06 20.55 -2.82
N ALA A 58 10.29 20.02 -2.69
CA ALA A 58 10.52 18.60 -2.41
C ALA A 58 9.86 18.17 -1.10
N HIS A 59 10.03 18.98 -0.05
CA HIS A 59 9.45 18.74 1.25
C HIS A 59 7.91 18.77 1.19
N ALA A 60 7.32 19.78 0.56
CA ALA A 60 5.88 19.93 0.42
C ALA A 60 5.24 18.77 -0.37
N ILE A 61 5.83 18.41 -1.52
CA ILE A 61 5.38 17.30 -2.36
C ILE A 61 5.55 15.96 -1.61
N GLY A 62 6.69 15.77 -0.94
CA GLY A 62 6.99 14.57 -0.15
C GLY A 62 6.00 14.36 0.99
N PHE A 63 5.63 15.42 1.71
CA PHE A 63 4.64 15.37 2.78
C PHE A 63 3.24 15.09 2.23
N ALA A 64 2.84 15.75 1.14
CA ALA A 64 1.55 15.50 0.51
C ALA A 64 1.44 14.03 0.02
N ALA A 65 2.50 13.50 -0.58
CA ALA A 65 2.58 12.10 -0.98
C ALA A 65 2.51 11.16 0.23
N LEU A 66 3.22 11.46 1.32
CA LEU A 66 3.19 10.66 2.54
C LEU A 66 1.80 10.61 3.17
N VAL A 67 1.06 11.72 3.18
CA VAL A 67 -0.35 11.76 3.65
C VAL A 67 -1.22 10.81 2.83
N LEU A 68 -1.10 10.85 1.50
CA LEU A 68 -1.87 9.98 0.61
C LEU A 68 -1.45 8.50 0.70
N ILE A 69 -0.16 8.23 0.92
CA ILE A 69 0.36 6.86 1.14
C ILE A 69 -0.19 6.29 2.46
N LEU A 70 -0.22 7.09 3.54
CA LEU A 70 -0.82 6.66 4.81
C LEU A 70 -2.33 6.51 4.70
N ALA A 71 -2.99 7.35 3.91
CA ALA A 71 -4.41 7.20 3.63
C ALA A 71 -4.70 5.88 2.91
N ASP A 72 -3.93 5.55 1.88
CA ASP A 72 -4.01 4.26 1.19
C ASP A 72 -3.73 3.08 2.12
N GLY A 73 -2.63 3.13 2.89
CA GLY A 73 -2.29 2.08 3.86
C GLY A 73 -3.38 1.86 4.91
N GLY A 74 -4.04 2.93 5.36
CA GLY A 74 -5.17 2.82 6.28
C GLY A 74 -6.45 2.30 5.62
N LEU A 75 -6.80 2.78 4.42
CA LEU A 75 -8.01 2.34 3.70
C LEU A 75 -7.93 0.87 3.26
N SER A 76 -6.72 0.40 2.95
CA SER A 76 -6.44 -0.99 2.57
C SER A 76 -6.27 -1.92 3.78
N THR A 77 -6.14 -1.41 4.99
CA THR A 77 -5.99 -2.23 6.21
C THR A 77 -7.29 -2.98 6.54
N ASN A 78 -7.23 -4.30 6.72
CA ASN A 78 -8.36 -5.10 7.25
C ASN A 78 -8.29 -5.24 8.77
N TRP A 79 -9.24 -4.63 9.48
CA TRP A 79 -9.32 -4.63 10.94
C TRP A 79 -9.47 -6.04 11.54
N LYS A 80 -10.16 -6.95 10.86
CA LYS A 80 -10.34 -8.33 11.35
C LYS A 80 -9.00 -9.09 11.39
N ASP A 81 -8.13 -8.80 10.43
CA ASP A 81 -6.82 -9.44 10.31
C ASP A 81 -5.78 -8.78 11.22
N ILE A 82 -5.83 -7.45 11.36
CA ILE A 82 -4.88 -6.70 12.19
C ILE A 82 -5.19 -6.80 13.69
N ARG A 83 -6.46 -6.85 14.09
CA ARG A 83 -6.85 -6.81 15.52
C ARG A 83 -6.13 -7.86 16.39
N PRO A 84 -5.95 -9.14 15.97
CA PRO A 84 -5.18 -10.12 16.73
C PRO A 84 -3.68 -9.82 16.82
N ALA A 85 -3.14 -9.05 15.88
CA ALA A 85 -1.73 -8.70 15.75
C ALA A 85 -1.39 -7.31 16.36
N LEU A 86 -2.40 -6.54 16.78
CA LEU A 86 -2.23 -5.15 17.21
C LEU A 86 -1.34 -5.02 18.46
N GLY A 87 -1.44 -5.94 19.42
CA GLY A 87 -0.60 -5.95 20.62
C GLY A 87 0.91 -5.99 20.30
N PRO A 88 1.40 -7.03 19.60
CA PRO A 88 2.81 -7.10 19.23
C PRO A 88 3.22 -5.99 18.25
N ALA A 89 2.36 -5.61 17.30
CA ALA A 89 2.65 -4.54 16.36
C ALA A 89 2.80 -3.17 17.03
N ALA A 90 1.90 -2.83 17.97
CA ALA A 90 1.98 -1.58 18.72
C ALA A 90 3.23 -1.54 19.61
N LEU A 91 3.62 -2.66 20.23
CA LEU A 91 4.85 -2.73 21.02
C LEU A 91 6.10 -2.55 20.14
N LEU A 92 6.12 -3.16 18.95
CA LEU A 92 7.20 -2.96 17.96
C LEU A 92 7.25 -1.50 17.48
N ALA A 93 6.10 -0.91 17.16
CA ALA A 93 5.99 0.46 16.66
C ALA A 93 6.31 1.53 17.73
N THR A 94 6.27 1.19 19.02
CA THR A 94 6.57 2.12 20.13
C THR A 94 7.90 1.76 20.80
N ALA A 95 7.92 0.71 21.61
CA ALA A 95 9.12 0.26 22.32
C ALA A 95 10.20 -0.23 21.35
N GLY A 96 9.85 -0.95 20.29
CA GLY A 96 10.82 -1.43 19.30
C GLY A 96 11.48 -0.30 18.51
N VAL A 97 10.71 0.72 18.12
CA VAL A 97 11.22 1.97 17.54
C VAL A 97 12.12 2.69 18.54
N GLY A 98 11.71 2.83 19.80
CA GLY A 98 12.53 3.45 20.85
C GLY A 98 13.85 2.73 21.11
N VAL A 99 13.85 1.38 21.12
CA VAL A 99 15.06 0.56 21.21
C VAL A 99 15.94 0.76 19.99
N SER A 100 15.38 0.70 18.78
CA SER A 100 16.14 0.90 17.54
C SER A 100 16.78 2.29 17.49
N PHE A 101 16.00 3.31 17.85
CA PHE A 101 16.44 4.69 18.00
C PHE A 101 17.59 4.81 18.99
N GLY A 102 17.43 4.30 20.22
CA GLY A 102 18.43 4.42 21.27
C GLY A 102 19.72 3.68 20.94
N VAL A 103 19.63 2.47 20.36
CA VAL A 103 20.79 1.69 19.92
C VAL A 103 21.50 2.42 18.78
N MET A 104 20.78 2.94 17.79
CA MET A 104 21.39 3.69 16.69
C MET A 104 21.99 5.02 17.14
N ALA A 105 21.37 5.72 18.08
CA ALA A 105 21.92 6.94 18.66
C ALA A 105 23.23 6.67 19.41
N LEU A 106 23.24 5.63 20.25
CA LEU A 106 24.40 5.25 21.04
C LEU A 106 25.55 4.74 20.15
N LEU A 107 25.27 3.82 19.23
CA LEU A 107 26.27 3.29 18.31
C LEU A 107 26.68 4.32 17.26
N GLY A 108 25.79 5.21 16.83
CA GLY A 108 26.14 6.33 15.96
C GLY A 108 27.12 7.29 16.63
N HIS A 109 26.95 7.56 17.92
CA HIS A 109 27.91 8.39 18.67
C HIS A 109 29.25 7.68 18.85
N TYR A 110 29.25 6.46 19.40
CA TYR A 110 30.49 5.78 19.78
C TYR A 110 31.21 5.07 18.63
N ALA A 111 30.48 4.46 17.69
CA ALA A 111 31.07 3.70 16.59
C ALA A 111 31.31 4.55 15.34
N LEU A 112 30.43 5.53 15.06
CA LEU A 112 30.57 6.43 13.89
C LEU A 112 31.15 7.82 14.24
N GLY A 113 31.37 8.11 15.53
CA GLY A 113 31.93 9.39 15.99
C GLY A 113 31.00 10.58 15.75
N LEU A 114 29.69 10.36 15.57
CA LEU A 114 28.73 11.42 15.30
C LEU A 114 28.41 12.21 16.57
N HIS A 115 28.11 13.50 16.45
CA HIS A 115 27.59 14.28 17.58
C HIS A 115 26.22 13.72 18.03
N TRP A 116 25.89 13.81 19.32
CA TRP A 116 24.68 13.23 19.91
C TRP A 116 23.39 13.62 19.18
N SER A 117 23.26 14.89 18.76
CA SER A 117 22.10 15.36 18.00
C SER A 117 21.96 14.65 16.66
N VAL A 118 23.05 14.54 15.89
CA VAL A 118 23.07 13.88 14.58
C VAL A 118 22.88 12.37 14.70
N ALA A 119 23.46 11.74 15.73
CA ALA A 119 23.29 10.31 15.98
C ALA A 119 21.84 9.96 16.38
N ALA A 120 21.22 10.78 17.23
CA ALA A 120 19.80 10.66 17.56
C ALA A 120 18.92 10.85 16.33
N LEU A 121 19.19 11.88 15.52
CA LEU A 121 18.47 12.14 14.28
C LEU A 121 18.58 10.97 13.29
N LEU A 122 19.77 10.37 13.17
CA LEU A 122 20.01 9.18 12.35
C LEU A 122 19.19 7.99 12.85
N GLY A 123 19.21 7.77 14.17
CA GLY A 123 18.40 6.72 14.80
C GLY A 123 16.91 6.92 14.57
N ALA A 124 16.41 8.16 14.65
CA ALA A 124 15.00 8.48 14.44
C ALA A 124 14.60 8.29 12.99
N ALA A 125 15.34 8.88 12.04
CA ALA A 125 15.03 8.80 10.62
C ALA A 125 15.09 7.36 10.09
N THR A 126 15.96 6.51 10.64
CA THR A 126 16.12 5.11 10.21
C THR A 126 15.28 4.12 10.99
N ALA A 127 14.47 4.55 11.96
CA ALA A 127 13.61 3.67 12.76
C ALA A 127 12.31 3.17 12.08
N PRO A 128 11.67 3.88 11.12
CA PRO A 128 10.47 3.41 10.41
C PRO A 128 10.79 2.29 9.43
N THR A 129 9.92 1.29 9.37
CA THR A 129 9.97 0.19 8.40
C THR A 129 8.88 0.32 7.37
N ASP A 130 9.17 -0.04 6.11
CA ASP A 130 8.22 0.07 5.00
C ASP A 130 7.67 -1.32 4.62
N SER A 131 6.41 -1.57 5.00
CA SER A 131 5.72 -2.81 4.68
C SER A 131 5.39 -2.95 3.18
N ALA A 132 5.20 -1.86 2.45
CA ALA A 132 4.92 -1.91 1.01
C ALA A 132 6.14 -2.45 0.24
N ALA A 133 7.35 -2.04 0.63
CA ALA A 133 8.59 -2.60 0.10
C ALA A 133 8.72 -4.11 0.38
N VAL A 134 8.39 -4.55 1.60
CA VAL A 134 8.42 -5.95 2.00
C VAL A 134 7.42 -6.78 1.20
N PHE A 135 6.17 -6.35 1.12
CA PHE A 135 5.11 -7.09 0.42
C PHE A 135 5.25 -7.04 -1.10
N SER A 136 5.89 -6.00 -1.65
CA SER A 136 6.25 -5.94 -3.07
C SER A 136 7.16 -7.12 -3.45
N VAL A 137 8.17 -7.42 -2.63
CA VAL A 137 9.11 -8.52 -2.91
C VAL A 137 8.58 -9.88 -2.50
N LEU A 138 7.76 -9.94 -1.44
CA LEU A 138 7.09 -11.16 -1.01
C LEU A 138 5.83 -11.46 -1.82
N ARG A 139 5.58 -10.75 -2.93
CA ARG A 139 4.45 -11.01 -3.82
C ARG A 139 4.54 -12.44 -4.37
N GLY A 140 3.62 -13.30 -3.93
CA GLY A 140 3.58 -14.72 -4.27
C GLY A 140 4.21 -15.67 -3.24
N VAL A 141 4.74 -15.15 -2.13
CA VAL A 141 5.14 -15.93 -0.95
C VAL A 141 3.98 -15.94 0.06
N SER A 142 3.46 -17.12 0.40
CA SER A 142 2.42 -17.27 1.42
C SER A 142 3.03 -17.18 2.82
N LEU A 143 2.89 -16.01 3.45
CA LEU A 143 3.22 -15.84 4.86
C LEU A 143 2.00 -16.14 5.75
N PRO A 144 2.20 -16.64 6.98
CA PRO A 144 1.14 -16.77 7.96
C PRO A 144 0.49 -15.41 8.22
N ASN A 145 -0.84 -15.37 8.26
CA ASN A 145 -1.62 -14.14 8.49
C ASN A 145 -1.09 -13.34 9.68
N ARG A 146 -0.72 -14.02 10.77
CA ARG A 146 -0.15 -13.38 11.96
C ARG A 146 1.09 -12.53 11.65
N LEU A 147 2.02 -13.02 10.85
CA LEU A 147 3.24 -12.27 10.52
C LEU A 147 2.97 -11.14 9.53
N ARG A 148 2.13 -11.40 8.54
CA ARG A 148 1.68 -10.38 7.59
C ARG A 148 1.04 -9.20 8.34
N SER A 149 0.06 -9.49 9.20
CA SER A 149 -0.65 -8.49 9.98
C SER A 149 0.25 -7.74 10.96
N VAL A 150 1.27 -8.39 11.55
CA VAL A 150 2.27 -7.68 12.38
C VAL A 150 3.09 -6.70 11.55
N LEU A 151 3.63 -7.13 10.39
CA LEU A 151 4.47 -6.28 9.55
C LEU A 151 3.69 -5.08 8.98
N GLU A 152 2.44 -5.32 8.55
CA GLU A 152 1.54 -4.28 8.04
C GLU A 152 1.18 -3.26 9.14
N ALA A 153 0.76 -3.76 10.31
CA ALA A 153 0.40 -2.89 11.43
C ALA A 153 1.62 -2.16 12.03
N GLU A 154 2.79 -2.78 12.07
CA GLU A 154 4.01 -2.15 12.54
C GLU A 154 4.38 -0.95 11.68
N SER A 155 4.38 -1.11 10.35
CA SER A 155 4.68 -0.04 9.39
C SER A 155 3.67 1.10 9.49
N GLY A 156 2.37 0.80 9.52
CA GLY A 156 1.35 1.86 9.64
C GLY A 156 1.42 2.63 10.97
N LEU A 157 1.71 1.94 12.08
CA LEU A 157 1.76 2.56 13.40
C LEU A 157 3.07 3.32 13.70
N ASN A 158 4.17 3.00 13.01
CA ASN A 158 5.48 3.61 13.28
C ASN A 158 5.71 4.92 12.49
N ASP A 159 5.05 5.11 11.34
CA ASP A 159 5.32 6.25 10.46
C ASP A 159 4.97 7.59 11.13
N ALA A 160 3.75 7.73 11.65
CA ALA A 160 3.30 8.99 12.25
C ALA A 160 4.12 9.43 13.48
N PRO A 161 4.39 8.57 14.49
CA PRO A 161 5.27 8.94 15.60
C PRO A 161 6.67 9.33 15.14
N THR A 162 7.22 8.64 14.15
CA THR A 162 8.62 8.88 13.74
C THR A 162 8.79 10.22 13.03
N VAL A 163 7.81 10.65 12.23
CA VAL A 163 7.81 12.00 11.64
C VAL A 163 7.89 13.06 12.75
N LEU A 164 7.08 12.93 13.81
CA LEU A 164 7.09 13.86 14.94
C LEU A 164 8.45 13.87 15.66
N VAL A 165 9.02 12.69 15.91
CA VAL A 165 10.34 12.57 16.56
C VAL A 165 11.43 13.23 15.71
N VAL A 166 11.42 13.06 14.39
CA VAL A 166 12.41 13.70 13.51
C VAL A 166 12.25 15.22 13.48
N ILE A 167 11.02 15.73 13.39
CA ILE A 167 10.76 17.18 13.45
C ILE A 167 11.27 17.76 14.77
N ALA A 168 10.89 17.13 15.89
CA ALA A 168 11.32 17.49 17.23
C ALA A 168 12.86 17.53 17.38
N LEU A 169 13.54 16.46 16.96
CA LEU A 169 15.00 16.38 17.07
C LEU A 169 15.71 17.35 16.11
N THR A 170 15.10 17.65 14.96
CA THR A 170 15.62 18.68 14.06
C THR A 170 15.60 20.05 14.73
N GLY A 171 14.48 20.42 15.38
CA GLY A 171 14.38 21.68 16.13
C GLY A 171 15.35 21.80 17.31
N VAL A 172 15.69 20.67 17.96
CA VAL A 172 16.75 20.64 18.99
C VAL A 172 18.13 20.78 18.35
N ALA A 173 18.38 20.14 17.21
CA ALA A 173 19.66 20.18 16.51
C ALA A 173 19.96 21.56 15.90
N THR A 174 18.95 22.31 15.47
CA THR A 174 19.07 23.69 14.97
C THR A 174 19.12 24.74 16.09
N GLY A 175 18.88 24.34 17.34
CA GLY A 175 18.88 25.25 18.50
C GLY A 175 17.60 26.07 18.65
N GLU A 176 16.56 25.82 17.84
CA GLU A 176 15.25 26.47 17.93
C GLU A 176 14.47 26.03 19.18
N SER A 177 14.76 24.82 19.68
CA SER A 177 14.07 24.23 20.83
C SER A 177 15.07 23.82 21.91
N THR A 178 14.98 24.45 23.09
CA THR A 178 15.72 24.07 24.32
C THR A 178 14.88 23.22 25.27
N ILE A 179 13.79 22.64 24.76
CA ILE A 179 12.85 21.83 25.52
C ILE A 179 13.56 20.57 26.02
N GLY A 180 13.47 20.29 27.32
CA GLY A 180 14.03 19.07 27.91
C GLY A 180 13.38 17.80 27.32
N VAL A 181 14.08 16.66 27.43
CA VAL A 181 13.61 15.38 26.86
C VAL A 181 12.22 14.97 27.37
N LEU A 182 11.93 15.20 28.66
CA LEU A 182 10.67 14.81 29.28
C LEU A 182 9.46 15.61 28.74
N PRO A 183 9.50 16.96 28.69
CA PRO A 183 8.43 17.73 28.05
C PRO A 183 8.29 17.45 26.54
N LEU A 184 9.39 17.12 25.84
CA LEU A 184 9.34 16.73 24.43
C LEU A 184 8.60 15.40 24.20
N LEU A 185 8.87 14.40 25.04
CA LEU A 185 8.12 13.13 24.98
C LEU A 185 6.64 13.34 25.33
N GLY A 186 6.36 14.23 26.28
CA GLY A 186 4.99 14.63 26.64
C GLY A 186 4.25 15.30 25.48
N SER A 187 4.89 16.21 24.75
CA SER A 187 4.27 16.88 23.60
C SER A 187 4.00 15.91 22.46
N ILE A 188 4.97 15.05 22.11
CA ILE A 188 4.80 14.03 21.06
C ILE A 188 3.65 13.08 21.42
N ALA A 189 3.58 12.63 22.68
CA ALA A 189 2.49 11.75 23.12
C ALA A 189 1.12 12.45 23.03
N LEU A 190 1.04 13.73 23.43
CA LEU A 190 -0.18 14.51 23.37
C LEU A 190 -0.62 14.77 21.93
N GLU A 191 0.31 15.14 21.04
CA GLU A 191 0.05 15.32 19.61
C GLU A 191 -0.42 14.03 18.95
N LEU A 192 0.17 12.89 19.31
CA LEU A 192 -0.23 11.58 18.78
C LEU A 192 -1.62 11.18 19.26
N ILE A 193 -1.90 11.30 20.57
CA ILE A 193 -3.22 11.02 21.16
C ILE A 193 -4.28 11.95 20.55
N GLY A 194 -3.97 13.25 20.44
CA GLY A 194 -4.84 14.23 19.80
C GLY A 194 -5.13 13.88 18.35
N GLY A 195 -4.12 13.46 17.58
CA GLY A 195 -4.25 12.99 16.21
C GLY A 195 -5.16 11.76 16.11
N ILE A 196 -4.97 10.77 16.99
CA ILE A 196 -5.84 9.59 17.07
C ILE A 196 -7.28 9.99 17.36
N CYS A 197 -7.52 10.88 18.32
CA CYS A 197 -8.86 11.38 18.65
C CYS A 197 -9.53 12.09 17.47
N VAL A 198 -8.79 12.95 16.76
CA VAL A 198 -9.28 13.62 15.54
C VAL A 198 -9.58 12.60 14.45
N GLY A 199 -8.68 11.63 14.22
CA GLY A 199 -8.87 10.57 13.23
C GLY A 199 -10.12 9.73 13.51
N LEU A 200 -10.34 9.33 14.76
CA LEU A 200 -11.56 8.62 15.18
C LEU A 200 -12.81 9.49 14.99
N GLY A 201 -12.75 10.77 15.36
CA GLY A 201 -13.87 11.70 15.20
C GLY A 201 -14.25 11.90 13.74
N VAL A 202 -13.29 12.25 12.89
CA VAL A 202 -13.50 12.47 11.44
C VAL A 202 -13.90 11.17 10.75
N GLY A 203 -13.24 10.05 11.05
CA GLY A 203 -13.60 8.73 10.51
C GLY A 203 -15.02 8.31 10.89
N TRP A 204 -15.44 8.56 12.13
CA TRP A 204 -16.81 8.29 12.59
C TRP A 204 -17.85 9.10 11.81
N VAL A 205 -17.59 10.40 11.64
CA VAL A 205 -18.45 11.29 10.84
C VAL A 205 -18.50 10.80 9.39
N ALA A 206 -17.34 10.49 8.79
CA ALA A 206 -17.23 10.03 7.41
C ALA A 206 -18.04 8.74 7.18
N VAL A 207 -17.91 7.73 8.05
CA VAL A 207 -18.69 6.49 7.96
C VAL A 207 -20.19 6.76 8.15
N ARG A 208 -20.57 7.62 9.10
CA ARG A 208 -21.98 7.93 9.38
C ARG A 208 -22.66 8.64 8.22
N ILE A 209 -21.95 9.56 7.59
CA ILE A 209 -22.40 10.31 6.42
C ILE A 209 -22.40 9.40 5.19
N GLY A 210 -21.33 8.64 4.95
CA GLY A 210 -21.20 7.74 3.80
C GLY A 210 -22.28 6.66 3.74
N ARG A 211 -22.80 6.22 4.90
CA ARG A 211 -23.96 5.30 4.98
C ARG A 211 -25.30 5.94 4.62
N ARG A 212 -25.40 7.27 4.65
CA ARG A 212 -26.65 8.02 4.40
C ARG A 212 -26.68 8.67 3.03
N ILE A 213 -25.52 8.96 2.44
CA ILE A 213 -25.43 9.56 1.11
C ILE A 213 -25.49 8.46 0.06
N ASN A 214 -26.38 8.64 -0.92
CA ASN A 214 -26.42 7.85 -2.14
C ASN A 214 -25.69 8.62 -3.24
N LEU A 215 -24.43 8.28 -3.49
CA LEU A 215 -23.69 8.87 -4.60
C LEU A 215 -24.00 8.13 -5.90
N PRO A 216 -24.08 8.83 -7.05
CA PRO A 216 -24.43 8.23 -8.34
C PRO A 216 -23.47 7.14 -8.85
N SER A 217 -22.24 7.07 -8.35
CA SER A 217 -21.23 6.11 -8.81
C SER A 217 -20.29 5.66 -7.69
N GLY A 218 -19.78 4.43 -7.79
CA GLY A 218 -18.78 3.88 -6.85
C GLY A 218 -17.48 4.69 -6.80
N ASN A 219 -17.07 5.30 -7.90
CA ASN A 219 -15.87 6.15 -7.95
C ASN A 219 -16.02 7.42 -7.09
N LEU A 220 -17.24 7.96 -6.98
CA LEU A 220 -17.49 9.11 -6.09
C LEU A 220 -17.37 8.72 -4.61
N TYR A 221 -17.73 7.49 -4.24
CA TYR A 221 -17.47 6.97 -2.89
C TYR A 221 -15.98 6.88 -2.60
N ALA A 222 -15.19 6.39 -3.56
CA ALA A 222 -13.74 6.30 -3.45
C ALA A 222 -13.08 7.67 -3.26
N ILE A 223 -13.48 8.66 -4.07
CA ILE A 223 -13.02 10.06 -3.95
C ILE A 223 -13.41 10.64 -2.59
N ALA A 224 -14.65 10.41 -2.14
CA ALA A 224 -15.13 10.90 -0.85
C ALA A 224 -14.33 10.29 0.32
N ALA A 225 -14.03 8.99 0.29
CA ALA A 225 -13.22 8.33 1.30
C ALA A 225 -11.82 8.94 1.41
N MET A 226 -11.14 9.14 0.27
CA MET A 226 -9.84 9.80 0.23
C MET A 226 -9.91 11.26 0.72
N ALA A 227 -10.95 12.00 0.32
CA ALA A 227 -11.16 13.38 0.77
C ALA A 227 -11.38 13.45 2.29
N TRP A 228 -12.12 12.52 2.89
CA TRP A 228 -12.29 12.43 4.34
C TRP A 228 -10.99 12.09 5.07
N ALA A 229 -10.18 11.19 4.51
CA ALA A 229 -8.86 10.87 5.04
C ALA A 229 -7.95 12.12 5.07
N VAL A 230 -7.85 12.85 3.95
CA VAL A 230 -7.07 14.10 3.88
C VAL A 230 -7.66 15.20 4.75
N THR A 231 -8.99 15.26 4.89
CA THR A 231 -9.64 16.17 5.84
C THR A 231 -9.19 15.91 7.27
N ALA A 232 -9.05 14.64 7.68
CA ALA A 232 -8.56 14.30 9.01
C ALA A 232 -7.13 14.81 9.25
N TYR A 233 -6.24 14.73 8.24
CA TYR A 233 -4.92 15.36 8.29
C TYR A 233 -5.04 16.88 8.49
N GLY A 234 -5.82 17.57 7.66
CA GLY A 234 -5.98 19.02 7.71
C GLY A 234 -6.55 19.51 9.05
N VAL A 235 -7.57 18.83 9.58
CA VAL A 235 -8.15 19.13 10.90
C VAL A 235 -7.12 18.89 12.01
N GLY A 236 -6.36 17.80 11.94
CA GLY A 236 -5.29 17.51 12.90
C GLY A 236 -4.25 18.62 12.94
N VAL A 237 -3.74 19.03 11.77
CA VAL A 237 -2.77 20.13 11.64
C VAL A 237 -3.35 21.44 12.16
N TRP A 238 -4.62 21.76 11.85
CA TRP A 238 -5.26 23.00 12.29
C TRP A 238 -5.41 23.11 13.81
N ILE A 239 -5.67 21.98 14.49
CA ILE A 239 -5.77 21.90 15.95
C ILE A 239 -4.37 21.84 16.61
N GLY A 240 -3.30 21.63 15.84
CA GLY A 240 -1.94 21.48 16.34
C GLY A 240 -1.65 20.09 16.92
N VAL A 241 -2.32 19.05 16.41
CA VAL A 241 -2.08 17.65 16.75
C VAL A 241 -1.54 16.88 15.55
N SER A 242 -1.15 15.61 15.72
CA SER A 242 -0.55 14.82 14.64
C SER A 242 -1.52 14.56 13.49
N GLY A 243 -1.38 15.33 12.40
CA GLY A 243 -2.14 15.12 11.16
C GLY A 243 -1.90 13.73 10.56
N PHE A 244 -0.67 13.21 10.63
CA PHE A 244 -0.31 11.88 10.12
C PHE A 244 -1.03 10.75 10.87
N ALA A 245 -1.14 10.85 12.20
CA ALA A 245 -1.92 9.88 12.98
C ALA A 245 -3.42 10.02 12.70
N ALA A 246 -3.91 11.26 12.54
CA ALA A 246 -5.31 11.52 12.22
C ALA A 246 -5.73 10.90 10.87
N VAL A 247 -4.94 11.09 9.81
CA VAL A 247 -5.23 10.48 8.50
C VAL A 247 -5.19 8.96 8.54
N TYR A 248 -4.18 8.37 9.17
CA TYR A 248 -4.06 6.91 9.24
C TYR A 248 -5.26 6.30 9.99
N VAL A 249 -5.59 6.82 11.17
CA VAL A 249 -6.71 6.30 11.98
C VAL A 249 -8.06 6.54 11.31
N ALA A 250 -8.29 7.72 10.71
CA ALA A 250 -9.51 7.97 9.95
C ALA A 250 -9.64 7.00 8.77
N SER A 251 -8.54 6.75 8.06
CA SER A 251 -8.51 5.85 6.89
C SER A 251 -8.78 4.40 7.28
N VAL A 252 -8.16 3.90 8.37
CA VAL A 252 -8.47 2.58 8.93
C VAL A 252 -9.94 2.47 9.30
N MET A 253 -10.51 3.50 9.93
CA MET A 253 -11.92 3.50 10.32
C MET A 253 -12.87 3.53 9.11
N ILE A 254 -12.55 4.32 8.08
CA ILE A 254 -13.34 4.42 6.84
C ILE A 254 -13.27 3.11 6.05
N GLY A 255 -12.06 2.55 5.85
CA GLY A 255 -11.85 1.31 5.09
C GLY A 255 -12.54 0.10 5.71
N ASN A 256 -12.72 0.10 7.04
CA ASN A 256 -13.42 -0.93 7.79
C ASN A 256 -14.88 -0.58 8.13
N GLY A 257 -15.34 0.60 7.71
CA GLY A 257 -16.74 0.98 7.84
C GLY A 257 -17.58 0.26 6.80
N ASP A 258 -18.69 -0.34 7.21
CA ASP A 258 -19.70 -0.90 6.30
C ASP A 258 -20.26 0.20 5.39
N LEU A 259 -19.64 0.40 4.23
CA LEU A 259 -19.86 1.48 3.27
C LEU A 259 -20.08 0.86 1.88
N PRO A 260 -20.88 1.48 1.01
CA PRO A 260 -21.02 1.01 -0.37
C PRO A 260 -19.68 1.05 -1.13
N TYR A 261 -19.51 0.14 -2.10
CA TYR A 261 -18.38 0.12 -3.04
C TYR A 261 -16.97 0.08 -2.41
N GLN A 262 -16.79 -0.60 -1.28
CA GLN A 262 -15.49 -0.75 -0.59
C GLN A 262 -14.35 -1.21 -1.51
N HIS A 263 -14.64 -2.16 -2.41
CA HIS A 263 -13.65 -2.64 -3.36
C HIS A 263 -13.13 -1.52 -4.27
N THR A 264 -14.03 -0.75 -4.89
CA THR A 264 -13.68 0.40 -5.73
C THR A 264 -12.89 1.42 -4.94
N THR A 265 -13.28 1.70 -3.69
CA THR A 265 -12.56 2.61 -2.79
C THR A 265 -11.12 2.15 -2.56
N ARG A 266 -10.91 0.86 -2.27
CA ARG A 266 -9.58 0.28 -2.04
C ARG A 266 -8.74 0.30 -3.31
N SER A 267 -9.27 -0.14 -4.45
CA SER A 267 -8.53 -0.13 -5.72
C SER A 267 -8.14 1.29 -6.14
N PHE A 268 -9.00 2.29 -5.88
CA PHE A 268 -8.71 3.68 -6.14
C PHE A 268 -7.63 4.24 -5.21
N SER A 269 -7.70 3.95 -3.90
CA SER A 269 -6.67 4.37 -2.95
C SER A 269 -5.32 3.76 -3.30
N GLU A 270 -5.31 2.47 -3.66
CA GLU A 270 -4.09 1.75 -4.05
C GLU A 270 -3.47 2.38 -5.30
N GLY A 271 -4.28 2.74 -6.29
CA GLY A 271 -3.82 3.46 -7.48
C GLY A 271 -3.19 4.82 -7.15
N ILE A 272 -3.80 5.60 -6.26
CA ILE A 272 -3.24 6.87 -5.76
C ILE A 272 -1.95 6.62 -4.97
N GLY A 273 -1.93 5.60 -4.11
CA GLY A 273 -0.77 5.19 -3.32
C GLY A 273 0.43 4.88 -4.22
N TRP A 274 0.22 4.11 -5.30
CA TRP A 274 1.25 3.82 -6.30
C TRP A 274 1.77 5.09 -6.99
N ILE A 275 0.89 5.99 -7.42
CA ILE A 275 1.31 7.26 -8.06
C ILE A 275 2.15 8.09 -7.08
N CYS A 276 1.72 8.18 -5.82
CA CYS A 276 2.44 8.91 -4.78
C CYS A 276 3.80 8.27 -4.49
N GLN A 277 3.88 6.94 -4.37
CA GLN A 277 5.14 6.23 -4.18
C GLN A 277 6.10 6.41 -5.36
N ILE A 278 5.61 6.28 -6.60
CA ILE A 278 6.42 6.51 -7.81
C ILE A 278 6.95 7.93 -7.83
N GLY A 279 6.06 8.92 -7.70
CA GLY A 279 6.42 10.33 -7.71
C GLY A 279 7.42 10.68 -6.61
N LEU A 280 7.22 10.14 -5.41
CA LEU A 280 8.08 10.33 -4.28
C LEU A 280 9.49 9.75 -4.50
N PHE A 281 9.61 8.49 -4.92
CA PHE A 281 10.92 7.89 -5.17
C PHE A 281 11.66 8.52 -6.33
N VAL A 282 10.95 8.93 -7.39
CA VAL A 282 11.55 9.66 -8.51
C VAL A 282 12.05 11.02 -8.06
N MET A 283 11.24 11.77 -7.31
CA MET A 283 11.64 13.04 -6.71
C MET A 283 12.88 12.88 -5.83
N LEU A 284 12.91 11.88 -4.95
CA LEU A 284 14.08 11.58 -4.13
C LEU A 284 15.32 11.22 -4.97
N GLY A 285 15.12 10.53 -6.09
CA GLY A 285 16.19 10.24 -7.06
C GLY A 285 16.71 11.49 -7.77
N LEU A 286 15.87 12.49 -7.99
CA LEU A 286 16.28 13.79 -8.51
C LEU A 286 17.13 14.58 -7.50
N LEU A 287 16.82 14.46 -6.19
CA LEU A 287 17.61 15.07 -5.11
C LEU A 287 18.94 14.36 -4.85
N ALA A 288 19.01 13.06 -5.15
CA ALA A 288 20.18 12.22 -4.95
C ALA A 288 21.30 12.64 -5.90
N ASN A 289 22.36 13.27 -5.40
CA ASN A 289 23.48 13.73 -6.23
C ASN A 289 24.70 12.78 -6.07
N PRO A 290 25.00 11.95 -7.08
CA PRO A 290 26.12 10.99 -7.06
C PRO A 290 27.48 11.65 -6.86
N ASP A 291 27.67 12.88 -7.36
CA ASP A 291 28.95 13.57 -7.28
C ASP A 291 29.26 14.03 -5.85
N ARG A 292 28.24 14.18 -5.00
CA ARG A 292 28.40 14.47 -3.56
C ARG A 292 28.75 13.23 -2.74
N LEU A 293 28.51 12.03 -3.26
CA LEU A 293 28.77 10.77 -2.55
C LEU A 293 30.27 10.50 -2.44
N THR A 294 30.84 10.97 -1.33
CA THR A 294 32.20 10.59 -0.94
C THR A 294 32.25 9.15 -0.44
N TRP A 295 33.41 8.48 -0.59
CA TRP A 295 33.65 7.15 -0.01
C TRP A 295 33.40 7.10 1.51
N VAL A 296 33.58 8.23 2.20
CA VAL A 296 33.27 8.37 3.63
C VAL A 296 31.76 8.31 3.88
N SER A 297 30.94 9.03 3.11
CA SER A 297 29.47 8.97 3.21
C SER A 297 28.96 7.55 2.93
N VAL A 298 29.52 6.88 1.92
CA VAL A 298 29.19 5.49 1.60
C VAL A 298 29.55 4.55 2.74
N GLY A 299 30.76 4.66 3.29
CA GLY A 299 31.21 3.86 4.43
C GLY A 299 30.32 4.06 5.66
N SER A 300 29.97 5.30 5.99
CA SER A 300 29.08 5.63 7.10
C SER A 300 27.66 5.10 6.90
N GLY A 301 27.10 5.20 5.70
CA GLY A 301 25.77 4.65 5.37
C GLY A 301 25.73 3.12 5.47
N VAL A 302 26.75 2.45 4.93
CA VAL A 302 26.87 0.98 5.03
C VAL A 302 27.04 0.56 6.50
N ALA A 303 27.92 1.22 7.26
CA ALA A 303 28.13 0.92 8.67
C ALA A 303 26.85 1.13 9.49
N ALA A 304 26.15 2.27 9.30
CA ALA A 304 24.88 2.54 9.95
C ALA A 304 23.83 1.47 9.62
N GLY A 305 23.72 1.04 8.36
CA GLY A 305 22.79 -0.01 7.98
C GLY A 305 23.15 -1.39 8.52
N LEU A 306 24.46 -1.70 8.66
CA LEU A 306 24.91 -2.94 9.30
C LEU A 306 24.51 -2.96 10.78
N LEU A 307 24.75 -1.85 11.49
CA LEU A 307 24.35 -1.69 12.89
C LEU A 307 22.84 -1.80 13.03
N LEU A 308 22.07 -1.14 12.15
CA LEU A 308 20.63 -1.20 12.17
C LEU A 308 20.10 -2.62 11.95
N THR A 309 20.62 -3.30 10.93
CA THR A 309 20.12 -4.61 10.46
C THR A 309 20.52 -5.75 11.38
N PHE A 310 21.77 -5.77 11.85
CA PHE A 310 22.31 -6.89 12.61
C PHE A 310 22.28 -6.69 14.13
N VAL A 311 22.08 -5.45 14.60
CA VAL A 311 22.08 -5.12 16.03
C VAL A 311 20.75 -4.51 16.46
N ALA A 312 20.43 -3.32 15.97
CA ALA A 312 19.29 -2.55 16.46
C ALA A 312 17.95 -3.28 16.23
N ARG A 313 17.72 -3.77 15.01
CA ARG A 313 16.48 -4.43 14.63
C ARG A 313 16.28 -5.78 15.34
N PRO A 314 17.25 -6.70 15.40
CA PRO A 314 17.13 -7.92 16.19
C PRO A 314 16.89 -7.66 17.68
N LEU A 315 17.55 -6.66 18.27
CA LEU A 315 17.32 -6.28 19.67
C LEU A 315 15.90 -5.76 19.89
N ALA A 316 15.42 -4.88 19.02
CA ALA A 316 14.06 -4.35 19.08
C ALA A 316 13.01 -5.47 18.94
N VAL A 317 13.18 -6.36 17.97
CA VAL A 317 12.27 -7.49 17.76
C VAL A 317 12.32 -8.44 18.94
N LEU A 318 13.50 -8.79 19.45
CA LEU A 318 13.64 -9.66 20.61
C LEU A 318 12.99 -9.05 21.85
N ALA A 319 13.23 -7.77 22.11
CA ALA A 319 12.63 -7.07 23.25
C ALA A 319 11.09 -7.07 23.18
N CYS A 320 10.51 -6.88 22.00
CA CYS A 320 9.05 -6.75 21.87
C CYS A 320 8.32 -8.10 21.74
N THR A 321 8.93 -9.10 21.10
CA THR A 321 8.22 -10.34 20.72
C THR A 321 8.34 -11.49 21.72
N THR A 322 9.17 -11.35 22.75
CA THR A 322 9.36 -12.36 23.81
C THR A 322 8.06 -12.70 24.55
N TRP A 323 7.23 -11.69 24.84
CA TRP A 323 5.97 -11.88 25.58
C TRP A 323 4.80 -12.43 24.74
N PHE A 324 4.92 -12.45 23.41
CA PHE A 324 3.83 -12.84 22.51
C PHE A 324 3.97 -14.25 21.93
N GLY A 325 4.94 -15.04 22.41
CA GLY A 325 5.06 -16.46 22.03
C GLY A 325 5.46 -16.72 20.58
N PHE A 326 6.15 -15.76 19.93
CA PHE A 326 6.71 -16.00 18.59
C PHE A 326 7.78 -17.09 18.63
N ARG A 327 7.84 -17.92 17.59
CA ARG A 327 8.90 -18.92 17.41
C ARG A 327 10.23 -18.21 17.10
N ARG A 328 11.36 -18.87 17.35
CA ARG A 328 12.70 -18.31 17.03
C ARG A 328 12.80 -17.92 15.55
N ASN A 329 12.32 -18.78 14.66
CA ASN A 329 12.35 -18.56 13.21
C ASN A 329 11.50 -17.35 12.80
N GLU A 330 10.33 -17.17 13.43
CA GLU A 330 9.47 -16.00 13.21
C GLU A 330 10.14 -14.71 13.67
N ARG A 331 10.83 -14.72 14.82
CA ARG A 331 11.59 -13.55 15.30
C ARG A 331 12.76 -13.18 14.38
N PHE A 332 13.51 -14.19 13.89
CA PHE A 332 14.56 -13.94 12.92
C PHE A 332 13.99 -13.37 11.62
N PHE A 333 12.86 -13.90 11.15
CA PHE A 333 12.20 -13.40 9.96
C PHE A 333 11.72 -11.96 10.15
N LEU A 334 11.04 -11.62 11.26
CA LEU A 334 10.62 -10.25 11.58
C LEU A 334 11.80 -9.27 11.69
N SER A 335 12.94 -9.76 12.18
CA SER A 335 14.18 -8.97 12.26
C SER A 335 14.76 -8.70 10.87
N TRP A 336 14.74 -9.70 9.99
CA TRP A 336 15.25 -9.60 8.61
C TRP A 336 14.31 -8.83 7.67
N ALA A 337 13.00 -8.92 7.90
CA ALA A 337 11.94 -8.28 7.12
C ALA A 337 11.78 -6.77 7.39
N GLY A 338 12.65 -6.17 8.20
CA GLY A 338 12.65 -4.73 8.48
C GLY A 338 13.24 -3.87 7.36
N LEU A 339 12.72 -4.02 6.12
CA LEU A 339 13.14 -3.19 4.99
C LEU A 339 12.84 -1.71 5.26
N ARG A 340 13.75 -0.86 4.79
CA ARG A 340 13.60 0.60 4.81
C ARG A 340 13.20 1.06 3.42
N GLY A 341 12.13 1.84 3.35
CA GLY A 341 11.62 2.35 2.09
C GLY A 341 11.80 3.85 1.96
N ALA A 342 10.76 4.53 1.49
CA ALA A 342 10.82 5.96 1.16
C ALA A 342 10.91 6.84 2.41
N VAL A 343 10.21 6.44 3.48
CA VAL A 343 9.97 7.28 4.66
C VAL A 343 11.28 7.81 5.27
N PRO A 344 12.32 6.99 5.55
CA PRO A 344 13.60 7.52 6.05
C PRO A 344 14.23 8.60 5.17
N ILE A 345 14.14 8.45 3.84
CA ILE A 345 14.72 9.41 2.90
C ILE A 345 13.91 10.72 2.92
N ILE A 346 12.58 10.65 2.98
CA ILE A 346 11.74 11.85 3.15
C ILE A 346 12.07 12.54 4.47
N LEU A 347 12.19 11.79 5.56
CA LEU A 347 12.51 12.34 6.87
C LEU A 347 13.87 13.06 6.86
N ALA A 348 14.81 12.60 6.03
CA ALA A 348 16.08 13.27 5.82
C ALA A 348 15.97 14.63 5.09
N THR A 349 14.86 14.91 4.42
CA THR A 349 14.59 16.24 3.83
C THR A 349 14.22 17.29 4.88
N ILE A 350 13.75 16.88 6.07
CA ILE A 350 13.34 17.81 7.14
C ILE A 350 14.55 18.63 7.64
N PRO A 351 15.69 17.99 8.03
CA PRO A 351 16.90 18.74 8.41
C PRO A 351 17.52 19.55 7.26
N MET A 352 17.34 19.11 6.01
CA MET A 352 17.79 19.87 4.84
C MET A 352 16.99 21.14 4.63
N ALA A 353 15.66 21.06 4.75
CA ALA A 353 14.77 22.19 4.64
C ALA A 353 14.97 23.19 5.79
N SER A 354 15.37 22.73 6.98
CA SER A 354 15.73 23.59 8.12
C SER A 354 17.17 24.13 8.05
N HIS A 355 17.88 23.93 6.94
CA HIS A 355 19.27 24.36 6.74
C HIS A 355 20.24 23.92 7.86
N MET A 356 20.04 22.72 8.42
CA MET A 356 20.93 22.16 9.42
C MET A 356 22.36 22.01 8.85
N GLU A 357 23.37 22.28 9.67
CA GLU A 357 24.76 22.09 9.25
C GLU A 357 24.99 20.63 8.81
N ARG A 358 25.57 20.44 7.62
CA ARG A 358 25.86 19.11 7.03
C ARG A 358 24.61 18.26 6.77
N ALA A 359 23.43 18.87 6.58
CA ALA A 359 22.21 18.15 6.21
C ALA A 359 22.35 17.33 4.92
N ASP A 360 23.12 17.81 3.93
CA ASP A 360 23.39 17.06 2.69
C ASP A 360 24.08 15.71 2.98
N LYS A 361 25.09 15.72 3.87
CA LYS A 361 25.80 14.48 4.26
C LYS A 361 24.87 13.52 5.01
N PHE A 362 23.95 14.05 5.82
CA PHE A 362 22.96 13.25 6.54
C PHE A 362 22.01 12.56 5.55
N PHE A 363 21.52 13.30 4.55
CA PHE A 363 20.70 12.77 3.48
C PHE A 363 21.43 11.68 2.69
N ASP A 364 22.67 11.93 2.28
CA ASP A 364 23.47 10.96 1.52
C ASP A 364 23.70 9.66 2.30
N VAL A 365 23.97 9.74 3.61
CA VAL A 365 24.15 8.56 4.48
C VAL A 365 22.87 7.72 4.55
N ILE A 366 21.71 8.37 4.72
CA ILE A 366 20.41 7.66 4.75
C ILE A 366 20.09 7.07 3.38
N LEU A 367 20.34 7.80 2.30
CA LEU A 367 20.14 7.33 0.95
C LEU A 367 20.97 6.05 0.68
N VAL A 368 22.27 6.07 1.00
CA VAL A 368 23.15 4.90 0.86
C VAL A 368 22.62 3.73 1.69
N LEU A 369 22.28 3.97 2.96
CA LEU A 369 21.76 2.94 3.85
C LEU A 369 20.52 2.28 3.23
N VAL A 370 19.54 3.07 2.81
CA VAL A 370 18.28 2.55 2.24
C VAL A 370 18.57 1.81 0.95
N VAL A 371 19.34 2.38 0.01
CA VAL A 371 19.62 1.73 -1.28
C VAL A 371 20.38 0.42 -1.11
N VAL A 372 21.48 0.42 -0.35
CA VAL A 372 22.33 -0.77 -0.18
C VAL A 372 21.56 -1.87 0.53
N PHE A 373 20.90 -1.57 1.65
CA PHE A 373 20.22 -2.61 2.42
C PHE A 373 18.96 -3.11 1.74
N THR A 374 18.23 -2.26 1.01
CA THR A 374 17.08 -2.70 0.23
C THR A 374 17.49 -3.56 -0.97
N CYS A 375 18.63 -3.27 -1.61
CA CYS A 375 19.23 -4.13 -2.65
C CYS A 375 19.67 -5.51 -2.11
N ILE A 376 20.12 -5.58 -0.85
CA ILE A 376 20.59 -6.84 -0.24
C ILE A 376 19.40 -7.63 0.35
N GLN A 377 18.57 -6.98 1.16
CA GLN A 377 17.48 -7.61 1.89
C GLN A 377 16.31 -7.98 0.98
N GLY A 378 15.97 -7.15 -0.01
CA GLY A 378 14.84 -7.40 -0.92
C GLY A 378 14.92 -8.80 -1.54
N PRO A 379 15.91 -9.08 -2.41
CA PRO A 379 16.02 -10.38 -3.08
C PRO A 379 16.22 -11.56 -2.13
N THR A 380 16.77 -11.33 -0.94
CA THR A 380 17.03 -12.40 0.05
C THR A 380 15.80 -12.73 0.90
N LEU A 381 14.79 -11.86 0.97
CA LEU A 381 13.59 -12.07 1.80
C LEU A 381 12.79 -13.33 1.47
N PRO A 382 12.45 -13.63 0.20
CA PRO A 382 11.76 -14.87 -0.15
C PRO A 382 12.57 -16.12 0.23
N GLY A 383 13.90 -16.05 0.07
CA GLY A 383 14.84 -17.11 0.46
C GLY A 383 14.87 -17.30 1.98
N ALA A 384 14.94 -16.21 2.74
CA ALA A 384 14.90 -16.22 4.20
C ALA A 384 13.58 -16.80 4.73
N ALA A 385 12.44 -16.43 4.14
CA ALA A 385 11.13 -16.99 4.50
C ALA A 385 11.09 -18.52 4.34
N LYS A 386 11.63 -19.03 3.22
CA LYS A 386 11.72 -20.47 2.93
C LYS A 386 12.69 -21.18 3.87
N LEU A 387 13.89 -20.63 4.06
CA LEU A 387 14.93 -21.21 4.90
C LEU A 387 14.49 -21.32 6.37
N LEU A 388 13.80 -20.30 6.88
CA LEU A 388 13.28 -20.26 8.24
C LEU A 388 12.01 -21.11 8.42
N GLY A 389 11.48 -21.71 7.35
CA GLY A 389 10.27 -22.54 7.39
C GLY A 389 9.02 -21.75 7.81
N VAL A 390 8.99 -20.46 7.45
CA VAL A 390 7.90 -19.54 7.82
C VAL A 390 6.82 -19.52 6.74
N VAL A 391 7.13 -19.96 5.52
CA VAL A 391 6.14 -20.07 4.44
C VAL A 391 5.06 -21.09 4.82
N ASP A 392 3.80 -20.71 4.68
CA ASP A 392 2.66 -21.61 4.88
C ASP A 392 2.23 -22.20 3.52
N PRO A 393 2.56 -23.46 3.21
CA PRO A 393 2.19 -24.09 1.94
C PRO A 393 0.71 -24.50 1.87
N GLN A 394 -0.07 -24.40 2.97
CA GLN A 394 -1.46 -24.82 3.03
C GLN A 394 -2.46 -23.66 2.88
N MET A 395 -2.01 -22.40 2.88
CA MET A 395 -2.89 -21.28 2.55
C MET A 395 -3.27 -21.34 1.07
N ALA A 396 -4.55 -21.66 0.80
CA ALA A 396 -5.19 -21.34 -0.46
C ALA A 396 -4.95 -19.85 -0.74
N LYS A 397 -4.43 -19.51 -1.92
CA LYS A 397 -4.35 -18.11 -2.33
C LYS A 397 -5.79 -17.58 -2.31
N ASP A 398 -6.05 -16.58 -1.45
CA ASP A 398 -7.29 -15.82 -1.51
C ASP A 398 -7.31 -15.12 -2.86
N VAL A 399 -7.91 -15.77 -3.85
CA VAL A 399 -8.27 -15.14 -5.11
C VAL A 399 -9.58 -14.42 -4.79
N THR A 400 -9.45 -13.22 -4.23
CA THR A 400 -10.55 -12.27 -4.23
C THR A 400 -10.97 -12.16 -5.68
N ILE A 401 -12.21 -12.50 -5.98
CA ILE A 401 -12.81 -12.29 -7.29
C ILE A 401 -12.96 -10.76 -7.42
N GLU A 402 -11.85 -10.09 -7.71
CA GLU A 402 -11.83 -8.83 -8.45
C GLU A 402 -12.65 -9.05 -9.71
N VAL A 403 -13.15 -8.02 -10.39
CA VAL A 403 -13.81 -8.17 -11.70
C VAL A 403 -12.78 -8.52 -12.82
N ALA A 404 -11.62 -9.06 -12.42
CA ALA A 404 -10.47 -9.39 -13.26
C ALA A 404 -9.93 -10.85 -13.20
N PRO A 405 -10.63 -11.94 -12.77
CA PRO A 405 -10.17 -13.32 -12.95
C PRO A 405 -10.88 -13.93 -14.17
N LEU A 406 -11.38 -13.07 -15.04
CA LEU A 406 -12.11 -13.34 -16.25
C LEU A 406 -11.15 -13.05 -17.42
N ASP A 407 -10.29 -12.04 -17.32
CA ASP A 407 -9.17 -11.86 -18.24
C ASP A 407 -8.07 -12.92 -18.09
N GLU A 408 -7.73 -13.37 -16.87
CA GLU A 408 -6.74 -14.45 -16.68
C GLU A 408 -7.26 -15.85 -17.06
N ILE A 409 -8.58 -16.08 -16.92
CA ILE A 409 -9.24 -17.36 -17.24
C ILE A 409 -9.89 -17.31 -18.64
N ALA A 410 -9.78 -16.17 -19.34
CA ALA A 410 -10.46 -15.89 -20.59
C ALA A 410 -11.96 -16.26 -20.51
N ALA A 411 -12.72 -15.64 -19.60
CA ALA A 411 -14.16 -15.75 -19.44
C ALA A 411 -14.82 -14.38 -19.22
N ASP A 412 -16.13 -14.27 -19.39
CA ASP A 412 -17.00 -13.11 -19.24
C ASP A 412 -18.17 -13.53 -18.32
N LEU A 413 -18.70 -12.59 -17.53
CA LEU A 413 -19.95 -12.78 -16.78
C LEU A 413 -21.11 -12.17 -17.58
N LEU A 414 -22.08 -13.00 -17.95
CA LEU A 414 -23.29 -12.58 -18.66
C LEU A 414 -24.48 -12.64 -17.72
N GLN A 415 -25.18 -11.52 -17.54
CA GLN A 415 -26.51 -11.47 -16.95
C GLN A 415 -27.55 -11.55 -18.07
N ALA A 416 -28.55 -12.41 -17.92
CA ALA A 416 -29.62 -12.57 -18.90
C ALA A 416 -30.97 -12.72 -18.21
N ASP A 417 -31.94 -11.91 -18.61
CA ASP A 417 -33.29 -11.93 -18.05
C ASP A 417 -34.21 -12.86 -18.86
N VAL A 418 -35.20 -13.43 -18.18
CA VAL A 418 -36.31 -14.17 -18.80
C VAL A 418 -37.56 -13.27 -18.79
N PRO A 419 -37.73 -12.38 -19.79
CA PRO A 419 -38.85 -11.45 -19.81
C PRO A 419 -40.20 -12.15 -19.97
N GLU A 420 -41.27 -11.47 -19.57
CA GLU A 420 -42.64 -11.94 -19.76
C GLU A 420 -42.91 -12.21 -21.25
N GLY A 421 -43.53 -13.37 -21.54
CA GLY A 421 -43.76 -13.83 -22.92
C GLY A 421 -42.55 -14.50 -23.60
N SER A 422 -41.37 -14.54 -22.96
CA SER A 422 -40.21 -15.27 -23.47
C SER A 422 -40.44 -16.78 -23.48
N ARG A 423 -40.09 -17.44 -24.59
CA ARG A 423 -40.10 -18.91 -24.71
C ARG A 423 -38.89 -19.58 -24.04
N LEU A 424 -38.02 -18.82 -23.37
CA LEU A 424 -37.05 -19.34 -22.40
C LEU A 424 -37.77 -19.92 -21.17
N SER A 425 -38.96 -19.39 -20.83
CA SER A 425 -39.77 -19.94 -19.74
C SER A 425 -40.17 -21.38 -20.03
N GLY A 426 -39.96 -22.26 -19.05
CA GLY A 426 -40.18 -23.69 -19.14
C GLY A 426 -39.03 -24.48 -19.77
N VAL A 427 -37.96 -23.83 -20.25
CA VAL A 427 -36.74 -24.50 -20.73
C VAL A 427 -35.86 -24.87 -19.54
N THR A 428 -35.27 -26.06 -19.55
CA THR A 428 -34.31 -26.47 -18.51
C THR A 428 -32.90 -25.97 -18.82
N VAL A 429 -32.06 -25.80 -17.79
CA VAL A 429 -30.65 -25.39 -17.97
C VAL A 429 -29.90 -26.33 -18.92
N ARG A 430 -30.18 -27.64 -18.87
CA ARG A 430 -29.61 -28.62 -19.82
C ARG A 430 -30.07 -28.40 -21.26
N GLU A 431 -31.30 -27.95 -21.46
CA GLU A 431 -31.88 -27.68 -22.79
C GLU A 431 -31.32 -26.42 -23.45
N LEU A 432 -30.70 -25.50 -22.68
CA LEU A 432 -29.97 -24.35 -23.24
C LEU A 432 -28.85 -24.79 -24.18
N ARG A 433 -28.23 -25.95 -23.88
CA ARG A 433 -27.10 -26.52 -24.63
C ARG A 433 -25.98 -25.50 -24.85
N LEU A 434 -25.59 -24.83 -23.76
CA LEU A 434 -24.47 -23.89 -23.79
C LEU A 434 -23.16 -24.62 -24.18
N PRO A 435 -22.18 -23.91 -24.77
CA PRO A 435 -20.87 -24.46 -25.10
C PRO A 435 -20.17 -25.15 -23.92
N ARG A 436 -19.20 -26.00 -24.24
CA ARG A 436 -18.30 -26.58 -23.22
C ARG A 436 -17.58 -25.43 -22.49
N ASN A 437 -17.55 -25.49 -21.17
CA ASN A 437 -17.00 -24.48 -20.25
C ASN A 437 -17.88 -23.24 -20.00
N CYS A 438 -19.12 -23.21 -20.50
CA CYS A 438 -20.12 -22.24 -20.04
C CYS A 438 -20.93 -22.82 -18.88
N VAL A 439 -21.18 -22.04 -17.82
CA VAL A 439 -21.93 -22.49 -16.64
C VAL A 439 -22.92 -21.42 -16.22
N VAL A 440 -24.20 -21.80 -16.07
CA VAL A 440 -25.19 -20.98 -15.36
C VAL A 440 -24.89 -21.13 -13.88
N SER A 441 -24.29 -20.11 -13.27
CA SER A 441 -23.81 -20.16 -11.89
C SER A 441 -24.92 -19.88 -10.88
N LEU A 442 -25.87 -19.02 -11.23
CA LEU A 442 -26.92 -18.56 -10.33
C LEU A 442 -28.21 -18.25 -11.10
N ILE A 443 -29.35 -18.55 -10.48
CA ILE A 443 -30.66 -18.02 -10.89
C ILE A 443 -31.20 -17.19 -9.73
N ILE A 444 -31.64 -15.97 -10.03
CA ILE A 444 -32.34 -15.07 -9.10
C ILE A 444 -33.81 -15.04 -9.50
N ARG A 445 -34.68 -15.41 -8.55
CA ARG A 445 -36.13 -15.45 -8.72
C ARG A 445 -36.78 -14.67 -7.59
N GLY A 446 -37.16 -13.42 -7.88
CA GLY A 446 -37.54 -12.46 -6.83
C GLY A 446 -36.42 -12.31 -5.81
N ASP A 447 -36.72 -12.51 -4.52
CA ASP A 447 -35.74 -12.38 -3.43
C ASP A 447 -34.90 -13.65 -3.16
N ARG A 448 -35.04 -14.70 -3.98
CA ARG A 448 -34.33 -15.98 -3.78
C ARG A 448 -33.30 -16.20 -4.87
N SER A 449 -32.05 -16.43 -4.47
CA SER A 449 -30.98 -16.87 -5.36
C SER A 449 -30.56 -18.30 -5.04
N PHE A 450 -30.31 -19.10 -6.08
CA PHE A 450 -29.88 -20.49 -5.91
C PHE A 450 -29.02 -20.97 -7.09
N ALA A 451 -28.14 -21.94 -6.81
CA ALA A 451 -27.34 -22.59 -7.85
C ALA A 451 -28.21 -23.60 -8.62
N PRO A 452 -28.38 -23.45 -9.94
CA PRO A 452 -29.27 -24.32 -10.70
C PRO A 452 -28.66 -25.70 -10.94
N ARG A 453 -29.53 -26.70 -11.08
CA ARG A 453 -29.17 -28.05 -11.56
C ARG A 453 -29.49 -28.16 -13.04
N ALA A 454 -28.98 -29.20 -13.68
CA ALA A 454 -29.24 -29.47 -15.10
C ALA A 454 -30.75 -29.53 -15.44
N GLU A 455 -31.58 -30.02 -14.52
CA GLU A 455 -33.04 -30.13 -14.69
C GLU A 455 -33.83 -28.90 -14.25
N THR A 456 -33.16 -27.89 -13.68
CA THR A 456 -33.84 -26.66 -13.23
C THR A 456 -34.50 -25.97 -14.40
N LYS A 457 -35.81 -25.70 -14.28
CA LYS A 457 -36.61 -24.97 -15.27
C LYS A 457 -36.52 -23.47 -15.02
N LEU A 458 -36.34 -22.73 -16.10
CA LEU A 458 -36.42 -21.27 -16.11
C LEU A 458 -37.89 -20.84 -16.03
N GLU A 459 -38.17 -19.80 -15.26
CA GLU A 459 -39.48 -19.17 -15.10
C GLU A 459 -39.45 -17.73 -15.60
N GLN A 460 -40.63 -17.15 -15.86
CA GLN A 460 -40.71 -15.73 -16.21
C GLN A 460 -40.27 -14.89 -15.02
N GLY A 461 -39.48 -13.86 -15.28
CA GLY A 461 -38.86 -13.02 -14.26
C GLY A 461 -37.60 -13.60 -13.62
N ASP A 462 -37.09 -14.75 -14.09
CA ASP A 462 -35.78 -15.24 -13.67
C ASP A 462 -34.67 -14.36 -14.25
N GLU A 463 -33.68 -14.02 -13.43
CA GLU A 463 -32.40 -13.48 -13.87
C GLU A 463 -31.31 -14.55 -13.78
N LEU A 464 -30.59 -14.76 -14.88
CA LEU A 464 -29.55 -15.77 -15.02
C LEU A 464 -28.18 -15.12 -14.95
N LEU A 465 -27.31 -15.66 -14.11
CA LEU A 465 -25.89 -15.34 -14.10
C LEU A 465 -25.11 -16.47 -14.77
N ILE A 466 -24.39 -16.17 -15.85
CA ILE A 466 -23.72 -17.17 -16.69
C ILE A 466 -22.25 -16.79 -16.85
N VAL A 467 -21.36 -17.72 -16.52
CA VAL A 467 -19.92 -17.61 -16.79
C VAL A 467 -19.67 -18.18 -18.19
N VAL A 468 -19.07 -17.38 -19.08
CA VAL A 468 -18.89 -17.69 -20.50
C VAL A 468 -17.44 -17.45 -20.94
N PRO A 469 -16.71 -18.37 -21.57
CA PRO A 469 -15.36 -18.09 -22.06
C PRO A 469 -15.30 -16.88 -23.03
N GLN A 470 -14.24 -16.05 -22.93
CA GLN A 470 -13.94 -14.95 -23.83
C GLN A 470 -13.85 -15.50 -25.26
N GLY A 471 -14.65 -14.92 -26.17
CA GLY A 471 -14.84 -15.40 -27.55
C GLY A 471 -16.10 -16.26 -27.78
N GLN A 472 -16.74 -16.77 -26.72
CA GLN A 472 -18.02 -17.50 -26.83
C GLN A 472 -19.23 -16.65 -26.40
N ARG A 473 -19.00 -15.45 -25.86
CA ARG A 473 -20.05 -14.52 -25.42
C ARG A 473 -21.12 -14.27 -26.49
N ARG A 474 -20.69 -13.94 -27.72
CA ARG A 474 -21.60 -13.68 -28.84
C ARG A 474 -22.51 -14.89 -29.12
N TYR A 475 -21.93 -16.09 -29.15
CA TYR A 475 -22.68 -17.33 -29.36
C TYR A 475 -23.69 -17.60 -28.26
N VAL A 476 -23.32 -17.38 -26.99
CA VAL A 476 -24.23 -17.60 -25.85
C VAL A 476 -25.40 -16.60 -25.88
N VAL A 477 -25.15 -15.32 -26.18
CA VAL A 477 -26.21 -14.29 -26.32
C VAL A 477 -27.16 -14.63 -27.47
N GLU A 478 -26.62 -14.98 -28.64
CA GLU A 478 -27.42 -15.41 -29.78
C GLU A 478 -28.25 -16.65 -29.42
N ARG A 479 -27.67 -17.62 -28.74
CA ARG A 479 -28.35 -18.85 -28.33
C ARG A 479 -29.51 -18.60 -27.37
N LEU A 480 -29.32 -17.75 -26.37
CA LEU A 480 -30.39 -17.38 -25.43
C LEU A 480 -31.51 -16.63 -26.16
N THR A 481 -31.15 -15.77 -27.11
CA THR A 481 -32.11 -15.03 -27.94
C THR A 481 -32.90 -15.96 -28.87
N GLU A 482 -32.24 -16.93 -29.50
CA GLU A 482 -32.88 -17.98 -30.32
C GLU A 482 -33.91 -18.75 -29.51
N ILE A 483 -33.55 -19.20 -28.31
CA ILE A 483 -34.45 -19.95 -27.43
C ILE A 483 -35.57 -19.05 -26.88
N GLY A 484 -35.28 -17.79 -26.57
CA GLY A 484 -36.27 -16.80 -26.15
C GLY A 484 -37.38 -16.59 -27.18
N ARG A 485 -37.03 -16.65 -28.48
CA ARG A 485 -37.99 -16.51 -29.58
C ARG A 485 -38.61 -17.83 -30.04
N GLY A 486 -37.82 -18.90 -30.08
CA GLY A 486 -38.18 -20.19 -30.70
C GLY A 486 -38.51 -21.31 -29.72
N GLY A 487 -38.29 -21.13 -28.42
CA GLY A 487 -38.46 -22.14 -27.38
C GLY A 487 -37.52 -23.33 -27.52
N ARG A 488 -37.91 -24.48 -26.95
CA ARG A 488 -37.10 -25.72 -26.94
C ARG A 488 -36.65 -26.20 -28.33
N LEU A 489 -37.40 -25.84 -29.38
CA LEU A 489 -37.17 -26.25 -30.77
C LEU A 489 -36.52 -25.16 -31.63
N ALA A 490 -35.99 -24.09 -31.05
CA ALA A 490 -35.40 -22.97 -31.79
C ALA A 490 -34.39 -23.39 -32.89
N ARG A 491 -33.62 -24.46 -32.65
CA ARG A 491 -32.63 -25.00 -33.60
C ARG A 491 -33.25 -25.64 -34.85
N TRP A 492 -34.50 -26.11 -34.77
CA TRP A 492 -35.25 -26.72 -35.87
C TRP A 492 -36.01 -25.69 -36.71
N HIS A 493 -36.31 -24.53 -36.13
CA HIS A 493 -37.04 -23.46 -36.82
C HIS A 493 -36.17 -22.54 -37.70
N GLY A 494 -34.86 -22.82 -37.83
CA GLY A 494 -33.98 -22.06 -38.72
C GLY A 494 -33.79 -20.60 -38.35
N LEU A 495 -34.17 -20.18 -37.14
CA LEU A 495 -34.00 -18.82 -36.62
C LEU A 495 -32.53 -18.58 -36.29
N ARG A 496 -31.67 -18.44 -37.30
CA ARG A 496 -30.32 -17.88 -37.10
C ARG A 496 -30.46 -16.37 -37.05
N VAL A 497 -29.96 -15.76 -35.98
CA VAL A 497 -29.74 -14.31 -35.96
C VAL A 497 -28.68 -14.02 -37.02
N GLN A 498 -29.04 -13.28 -38.07
CA GLN A 498 -28.07 -12.74 -39.02
C GLN A 498 -27.19 -11.74 -38.26
N ALA A 499 -25.88 -12.01 -38.26
CA ALA A 499 -24.87 -11.11 -37.74
C ALA A 499 -24.80 -9.87 -38.65
N GLU A 500 -25.16 -8.70 -38.13
CA GLU A 500 -24.48 -7.45 -38.51
C GLU A 500 -23.17 -7.32 -37.72
#